data_AF-X1MK18-F1
#
_entry.id   AF-X1MK18-F1
#
_cell.length_a   1.000
_cell.length_b   1.000
_cell.length_c   1.000
_cell.angle_alpha   90.00
_cell.angle_beta   90.00
_cell.angle_gamma   90.00
#
_symmetry.space_group_name_H-M   'P 1'
#
loop_
_entity.id
_entity.type
_entity.pdbx_description
1 polymer ?
#
loop_
_entity_poly.entity_id
_entity_poly.type
_entity_poly.pdbx_seq_one_letter_code
_entity_poly.pdbx_strand_id
1 'polypeptide(L)'
;MINPQEVDDVFQVCLFRKEEVANGMPKPEHEAIFVEGVTAKFGLHKERVNKRKDKIIGFLKELPEEFSKGGGWSFLNLCNDKDGVQWTGMQMIMQELVCLGIAIGKMKYLTPKDTWAALPGGMPYVAVSL
;
A
#
# COMPACT_ATOMS: atom_id res chain seq x y z
N MET A 1 1.71 16.86 2.45
CA MET A 1 0.84 16.44 1.34
C MET A 1 1.47 15.27 0.60
N ILE A 2 0.70 14.23 0.32
CA ILE A 2 1.12 13.06 -0.45
C ILE A 2 1.18 13.46 -1.94
N ASN A 3 2.24 13.09 -2.64
CA ASN A 3 2.33 13.26 -4.10
C ASN A 3 2.06 11.91 -4.78
N PRO A 4 1.06 11.81 -5.68
CA PRO A 4 0.70 10.55 -6.32
C PRO A 4 1.83 9.96 -7.19
N GLN A 5 2.60 10.80 -7.90
CA GLN A 5 3.72 10.33 -8.70
C GLN A 5 4.83 9.76 -7.81
N GLU A 6 5.08 10.37 -6.65
CA GLU A 6 6.10 9.84 -5.73
C GLU A 6 5.69 8.49 -5.12
N VAL A 7 4.38 8.26 -4.92
CA VAL A 7 3.88 6.95 -4.47
C VAL A 7 4.14 5.89 -5.53
N ASP A 8 3.76 6.16 -6.79
CA ASP A 8 4.03 5.27 -7.92
C ASP A 8 5.53 5.01 -8.09
N ASP A 9 6.36 6.06 -8.12
CA ASP A 9 7.81 5.94 -8.27
C ASP A 9 8.42 5.04 -7.17
N VAL A 10 7.99 5.21 -5.92
CA VAL A 10 8.44 4.36 -4.81
C VAL A 10 7.94 2.92 -4.99
N PHE A 11 6.70 2.73 -5.43
CA PHE A 11 6.15 1.41 -5.71
C PHE A 11 6.89 0.69 -6.83
N GLN A 12 7.08 1.33 -7.99
CA GLN A 12 7.82 0.81 -9.14
C GLN A 12 9.26 0.46 -8.76
N VAL A 13 9.95 1.31 -8.00
CA VAL A 13 11.29 1.01 -7.49
C VAL A 13 11.29 -0.25 -6.62
N CYS A 14 10.22 -0.51 -5.87
CA CYS A 14 10.11 -1.69 -5.04
C CYS A 14 9.72 -2.97 -5.81
N LEU A 15 9.32 -2.88 -7.08
CA LEU A 15 9.06 -4.07 -7.90
C LEU A 15 10.36 -4.76 -8.35
N PHE A 16 10.25 -6.04 -8.68
CA PHE A 16 11.32 -6.77 -9.34
C PHE A 16 11.49 -6.31 -10.79
N ARG A 17 12.74 -6.27 -11.25
CA ARG A 17 13.05 -6.07 -12.67
C ARG A 17 12.91 -7.38 -13.41
N LYS A 18 12.76 -7.31 -14.73
CA LYS A 18 12.55 -8.48 -15.59
C LYS A 18 13.69 -9.50 -15.45
N GLU A 19 14.91 -9.03 -15.29
CA GLU A 19 16.11 -9.86 -15.15
C GLU A 19 16.21 -10.54 -13.78
N GLU A 20 15.43 -10.09 -12.79
CA GLU A 20 15.39 -10.61 -11.42
C GLU A 20 14.30 -11.67 -11.22
N VAL A 21 13.54 -11.98 -12.29
CA VAL A 21 12.39 -12.90 -12.27
C VAL A 21 12.65 -14.06 -13.24
N ALA A 22 12.39 -15.28 -12.78
CA ALA A 22 12.41 -16.50 -13.58
C ALA A 22 11.12 -17.29 -13.31
N ASN A 23 10.43 -17.71 -14.39
CA ASN A 23 9.17 -18.47 -14.29
C ASN A 23 8.09 -17.78 -13.43
N GLY A 24 8.01 -16.45 -13.48
CA GLY A 24 7.04 -15.66 -12.71
C GLY A 24 7.37 -15.49 -11.22
N MET A 25 8.53 -15.99 -10.76
CA MET A 25 8.99 -15.87 -9.39
C MET A 25 10.35 -15.14 -9.32
N PRO A 26 10.63 -14.41 -8.23
CA PRO A 26 11.96 -13.86 -7.98
C PRO A 26 13.04 -14.95 -7.99
N LYS A 27 14.21 -14.65 -8.56
CA LYS A 27 15.35 -15.57 -8.50
C LYS A 27 15.83 -15.77 -7.05
N PRO A 28 16.45 -16.91 -6.70
CA PRO A 28 16.79 -17.26 -5.31
C PRO A 28 17.70 -16.26 -4.58
N GLU A 29 18.50 -15.48 -5.31
CA GLU A 29 19.37 -14.43 -4.77
C GLU A 29 18.62 -13.18 -4.28
N HIS A 30 17.33 -13.05 -4.59
CA HIS A 30 16.51 -11.92 -4.14
C HIS A 30 15.40 -12.34 -3.18
N GLU A 31 15.28 -11.64 -2.06
CA GLU A 31 14.18 -11.81 -1.13
C GLU A 31 12.95 -10.98 -1.53
N ALA A 32 11.77 -11.62 -1.43
CA ALA A 32 10.49 -11.01 -1.76
C ALA A 32 9.59 -10.84 -0.54
N ILE A 33 8.86 -9.73 -0.51
CA ILE A 33 7.69 -9.54 0.35
C ILE A 33 6.46 -9.65 -0.54
N PHE A 34 5.64 -10.68 -0.31
CA PHE A 34 4.37 -10.82 -1.03
C PHE A 34 3.27 -10.08 -0.27
N VAL A 35 2.56 -9.20 -0.98
CA VAL A 35 1.45 -8.42 -0.44
C VAL A 35 0.20 -8.61 -1.27
N GLU A 36 -0.94 -8.61 -0.62
CA GLU A 36 -2.24 -8.62 -1.28
C GLU A 36 -2.76 -7.19 -1.43
N GLY A 37 -2.85 -6.72 -2.67
CA GLY A 37 -3.58 -5.51 -3.03
C GLY A 37 -5.08 -5.77 -3.14
N VAL A 38 -5.84 -4.71 -3.44
CA VAL A 38 -7.28 -4.79 -3.60
C VAL A 38 -7.65 -5.69 -4.79
N THR A 39 -7.02 -5.48 -5.94
CA THR A 39 -7.31 -6.21 -7.19
C THR A 39 -6.27 -7.26 -7.58
N ALA A 40 -5.05 -7.18 -7.06
CA ALA A 40 -3.94 -8.07 -7.43
C ALA A 40 -3.01 -8.38 -6.25
N LYS A 41 -2.18 -9.42 -6.40
CA LYS A 41 -1.07 -9.72 -5.48
C LYS A 41 0.24 -9.24 -6.08
N PHE A 42 1.15 -8.75 -5.25
CA PHE A 42 2.43 -8.21 -5.69
C PHE A 42 3.58 -8.86 -4.93
N GLY A 43 4.67 -9.13 -5.64
CA GLY A 43 5.97 -9.44 -5.04
C GLY A 43 6.84 -8.19 -5.06
N LEU A 44 7.20 -7.68 -3.88
CA LEU A 44 8.06 -6.52 -3.73
C LEU A 44 9.47 -6.95 -3.30
N HIS A 45 10.50 -6.33 -3.87
CA HIS A 45 11.89 -6.59 -3.54
C HIS A 45 12.21 -6.06 -2.12
N LYS A 46 12.46 -6.98 -1.18
CA LYS A 46 12.58 -6.69 0.25
C LYS A 46 13.60 -5.60 0.58
N GLU A 47 14.79 -5.67 -0.03
CA GLU A 47 15.84 -4.68 0.20
C GLU A 47 15.41 -3.26 -0.22
N ARG A 48 14.69 -3.13 -1.35
CA ARG A 48 14.25 -1.83 -1.87
C ARG A 48 13.12 -1.25 -1.02
N VAL A 49 12.19 -2.10 -0.56
CA VAL A 49 11.17 -1.72 0.43
C VAL A 49 11.83 -1.19 1.70
N ASN A 50 12.82 -1.91 2.24
CA ASN A 50 13.54 -1.47 3.45
C ASN A 50 14.25 -0.12 3.26
N LYS A 51 14.89 0.09 2.11
CA LYS A 51 15.54 1.38 1.77
C LYS A 51 14.55 2.54 1.62
N ARG A 52 13.27 2.26 1.36
CA ARG A 52 12.21 3.28 1.23
C ARG A 52 11.30 3.39 2.44
N LYS A 53 11.55 2.61 3.51
CA LYS A 53 10.69 2.51 4.69
C LYS A 53 10.32 3.86 5.29
N ASP A 54 11.28 4.76 5.47
CA ASP A 54 11.02 6.08 6.06
C ASP A 54 10.16 6.97 5.15
N LYS A 55 10.36 6.89 3.82
CA LYS A 55 9.54 7.61 2.85
C LYS A 55 8.10 7.09 2.86
N ILE A 56 7.92 5.77 2.93
CA ILE A 56 6.60 5.13 3.05
C ILE A 56 5.93 5.57 4.34
N ILE A 57 6.62 5.53 5.48
CA ILE A 57 6.12 6.05 6.77
C ILE A 57 5.71 7.52 6.65
N GLY A 58 6.49 8.33 5.92
CA GLY A 58 6.15 9.72 5.60
C GLY A 58 4.79 9.84 4.91
N PHE A 59 4.53 9.04 3.87
CA PHE A 59 3.20 9.02 3.23
C PHE A 59 2.09 8.63 4.20
N LEU A 60 2.31 7.63 5.06
CA LEU A 60 1.29 7.16 6.00
C LEU A 60 0.96 8.17 7.09
N LYS A 61 1.92 9.00 7.50
CA LYS A 61 1.71 10.10 8.46
C LYS A 61 0.84 11.22 7.90
N GLU A 62 0.76 11.32 6.58
CA GLU A 62 -0.08 12.31 5.91
C GLU A 62 -1.52 11.81 5.70
N LEU A 63 -1.85 10.56 6.06
CA LEU A 63 -3.22 10.07 6.00
C LEU A 63 -4.06 10.60 7.18
N PRO A 64 -5.39 10.69 7.03
CA PRO A 64 -6.30 11.06 8.10
C PRO A 64 -6.13 10.22 9.38
N GLU A 65 -6.35 10.85 10.54
CA GLU A 65 -6.12 10.21 11.83
C GLU A 65 -7.01 9.00 12.08
N GLU A 66 -8.19 8.91 11.46
CA GLU A 66 -9.13 7.79 11.55
C GLU A 66 -8.47 6.47 11.14
N PHE A 67 -7.53 6.50 10.19
CA PHE A 67 -6.77 5.30 9.79
C PHE A 67 -5.91 4.74 10.92
N SER A 68 -5.47 5.57 11.88
CA SER A 68 -4.60 5.17 12.98
C SER A 68 -5.31 5.15 14.34
N LYS A 69 -5.94 6.25 14.73
CA LYS A 69 -6.62 6.43 16.02
C LYS A 69 -8.07 5.94 16.01
N GLY A 70 -8.71 5.89 14.84
CA GLY A 70 -10.11 5.46 14.68
C GLY A 70 -10.29 3.94 14.62
N GLY A 71 -9.22 3.15 14.75
CA GLY A 71 -9.26 1.70 14.54
C GLY A 71 -9.21 1.28 13.06
N GLY A 72 -9.12 2.25 12.15
CA GLY A 72 -9.05 2.09 10.70
C GLY A 72 -10.24 2.73 9.97
N TRP A 73 -10.10 2.94 8.66
CA TRP A 73 -11.10 3.61 7.84
C TRP A 73 -11.26 2.95 6.48
N SER A 74 -12.30 3.33 5.74
CA SER A 74 -12.58 2.77 4.42
C SER A 74 -11.45 3.11 3.45
N PHE A 75 -11.02 2.14 2.64
CA PHE A 75 -10.09 2.35 1.52
C PHE A 75 -10.55 3.49 0.62
N LEU A 76 -11.86 3.69 0.45
CA LEU A 76 -12.41 4.79 -0.37
C LEU A 76 -11.98 6.17 0.12
N ASN A 77 -11.62 6.33 1.40
CA ASN A 77 -11.18 7.60 1.98
C ASN A 77 -9.66 7.81 1.89
N LEU A 78 -8.89 6.83 1.40
CA LEU A 78 -7.43 6.97 1.25
C LEU A 78 -7.04 8.05 0.23
N CYS A 79 -7.96 8.51 -0.62
CA CYS A 79 -7.69 9.57 -1.59
C CYS A 79 -7.47 10.95 -0.95
N ASN A 80 -7.83 11.12 0.33
CA ASN A 80 -7.67 12.35 1.08
C ASN A 80 -6.47 12.26 2.03
N ASP A 81 -5.81 13.40 2.25
CA ASP A 81 -4.78 13.56 3.28
C ASP A 81 -5.39 14.03 4.61
N LYS A 82 -4.54 14.14 5.63
CA LYS A 82 -4.91 14.54 7.00
C LYS A 82 -5.55 15.92 7.11
N ASP A 83 -5.36 16.78 6.12
CA ASP A 83 -5.92 18.12 6.08
C ASP A 83 -7.23 18.15 5.24
N GLY A 84 -7.71 16.99 4.79
CA GLY A 84 -8.92 16.82 3.99
C GLY A 84 -8.74 17.14 2.52
N VAL A 85 -7.48 17.26 2.04
CA VAL A 85 -7.19 17.55 0.64
C VAL A 85 -7.07 16.25 -0.14
N GLN A 86 -7.78 16.14 -1.26
CA GLN A 86 -7.67 15.00 -2.14
C GLN A 86 -6.30 15.01 -2.86
N TRP A 87 -5.42 14.07 -2.52
CA TRP A 87 -4.07 13.96 -3.11
C TRP A 87 -4.04 13.06 -4.35
N THR A 88 -5.06 12.24 -4.58
CA THR A 88 -5.22 11.47 -5.82
C THR A 88 -6.68 11.17 -6.15
N GLY A 89 -7.01 11.06 -7.43
CA GLY A 89 -8.28 10.50 -7.91
C GLY A 89 -8.19 9.04 -8.36
N MET A 90 -6.99 8.44 -8.30
CA MET A 90 -6.72 7.13 -8.89
C MET A 90 -6.62 6.05 -7.82
N GLN A 91 -7.56 5.11 -7.83
CA GLN A 91 -7.59 3.99 -6.91
C GLN A 91 -6.37 3.05 -7.02
N MET A 92 -5.76 2.96 -8.21
CA MET A 92 -4.51 2.19 -8.37
C MET A 92 -3.38 2.77 -7.51
N ILE A 93 -3.21 4.10 -7.48
CA ILE A 93 -2.18 4.74 -6.65
C ILE A 93 -2.47 4.56 -5.15
N MET A 94 -3.76 4.59 -4.75
CA MET A 94 -4.15 4.27 -3.38
C MET A 94 -3.79 2.82 -3.02
N GLN A 95 -4.01 1.88 -3.94
CA GLN A 95 -3.63 0.48 -3.75
C GLN A 95 -2.12 0.32 -3.60
N GLU A 96 -1.32 1.01 -4.40
CA GLU A 96 0.14 1.00 -4.29
C GLU A 96 0.60 1.44 -2.90
N LEU A 97 0.03 2.53 -2.38
CA LEU A 97 0.30 2.98 -1.01
C LEU A 97 -0.08 1.93 0.04
N VAL A 98 -1.24 1.28 -0.11
CA VAL A 98 -1.68 0.17 0.76
C VAL A 98 -0.66 -0.97 0.72
N CYS A 99 -0.25 -1.40 -0.47
CA CYS A 99 0.73 -2.47 -0.64
C CYS A 99 2.08 -2.11 -0.01
N LEU A 100 2.57 -0.87 -0.18
CA LEU A 100 3.80 -0.40 0.46
C LEU A 100 3.68 -0.42 1.99
N GLY A 101 2.57 0.07 2.54
CA GLY A 101 2.37 0.08 4.00
C GLY A 101 2.23 -1.32 4.59
N ILE A 102 1.55 -2.25 3.91
CA ILE A 102 1.49 -3.66 4.31
C ILE A 102 2.90 -4.26 4.27
N ALA A 103 3.68 -3.98 3.22
CA ALA A 103 5.02 -4.54 3.06
C ALA A 103 5.97 -4.14 4.19
N ILE A 104 5.83 -2.92 4.74
CA ILE A 104 6.62 -2.47 5.90
C ILE A 104 5.97 -2.80 7.26
N GLY A 105 4.84 -3.53 7.26
CA GLY A 105 4.11 -3.93 8.47
C GLY A 105 3.40 -2.76 9.19
N LYS A 106 3.13 -1.66 8.49
CA LYS A 106 2.49 -0.46 9.03
C LYS A 106 1.06 -0.25 8.57
N MET A 107 0.57 -1.09 7.66
CA MET A 107 -0.85 -1.20 7.33
C MET A 107 -1.34 -2.63 7.34
N LYS A 108 -2.64 -2.80 7.55
CA LYS A 108 -3.37 -4.07 7.40
C LYS A 108 -4.81 -3.84 6.98
N TYR A 109 -5.41 -4.82 6.30
CA TYR A 109 -6.86 -4.88 6.16
C TYR A 109 -7.49 -5.32 7.47
N LEU A 110 -8.67 -4.77 7.78
CA LEU A 110 -9.43 -5.12 8.99
C LEU A 110 -10.29 -6.36 8.83
N THR A 111 -10.61 -6.74 7.58
CA THR A 111 -11.46 -7.88 7.27
C THR A 111 -10.87 -8.70 6.10
N PRO A 112 -11.15 -10.02 6.06
CA PRO A 112 -10.77 -10.88 4.94
C PRO A 112 -11.42 -10.46 3.61
N LYS A 113 -10.74 -10.74 2.48
CA LYS A 113 -11.11 -10.25 1.14
C LYS A 113 -12.47 -10.74 0.64
N ASP A 114 -12.84 -11.97 0.97
CA ASP A 114 -14.14 -12.57 0.67
C ASP A 114 -15.32 -11.84 1.33
N THR A 115 -15.07 -11.06 2.40
CA THR A 115 -16.12 -10.26 3.06
C THR A 115 -16.34 -8.88 2.44
N TRP A 116 -15.42 -8.39 1.60
CA TRP A 116 -15.44 -6.99 1.16
C TRP A 116 -16.65 -6.65 0.29
N ALA A 117 -17.21 -7.61 -0.43
CA ALA A 117 -18.41 -7.40 -1.26
C ALA A 117 -19.64 -6.94 -0.46
N ALA A 118 -19.69 -7.22 0.84
CA ALA A 118 -20.76 -6.76 1.74
C ALA A 118 -20.48 -5.37 2.35
N LEU A 119 -19.29 -4.81 2.14
CA LEU A 119 -18.89 -3.49 2.65
C LEU A 119 -19.25 -2.38 1.64
N PRO A 120 -19.36 -1.12 2.10
CA PRO A 120 -19.63 0.00 1.20
C PRO A 120 -18.66 0.06 0.01
N GLY A 121 -19.24 0.07 -1.20
CA GLY A 121 -18.48 0.07 -2.45
C GLY A 121 -17.69 -1.21 -2.76
N GLY A 122 -17.89 -2.29 -2.00
CA GLY A 122 -17.13 -3.52 -2.17
C GLY A 122 -15.67 -3.42 -1.73
N MET A 123 -15.33 -2.40 -0.93
CA MET A 123 -13.95 -2.02 -0.62
C MET A 123 -13.54 -2.35 0.82
N PRO A 124 -12.26 -2.66 1.06
CA PRO A 124 -11.76 -2.95 2.40
C PRO A 124 -11.80 -1.75 3.33
N TYR A 125 -11.71 -2.04 4.63
CA TYR A 125 -11.25 -1.10 5.63
C TYR A 125 -9.79 -1.41 5.95
N VAL A 126 -8.97 -0.37 6.11
CA VAL A 126 -7.54 -0.47 6.41
C VAL A 126 -7.21 0.28 7.69
N ALA A 127 -6.24 -0.23 8.43
CA ALA A 127 -5.70 0.43 9.62
C ALA A 127 -4.19 0.63 9.47
N VAL A 128 -3.71 1.74 10.00
CA VAL A 128 -2.31 2.17 10.03
C VAL A 128 -1.80 2.04 11.47
N SER A 129 -0.59 1.50 11.65
CA SER A 129 0.04 1.30 12.97
C SER A 129 1.43 1.92 13.00
N LEU A 130 1.49 3.25 13.10
CA LEU A 130 2.73 4.03 13.07
C LEU A 130 3.54 3.92 14.37
#